data_AF-A0A6N3AH93-F1
#
_entry.id   AF-A0A6N3AH93-F1
#
_cell.length_a   1.000
_cell.length_b   1.000
_cell.length_c   1.000
_cell.angle_alpha   90.00
_cell.angle_beta   90.00
_cell.angle_gamma   90.00
#
_symmetry.space_group_name_H-M   'P 1'
#
loop_
_entity.id
_entity.type
_entity.pdbx_description
1 polymer ?
#
loop_
_entity_poly.entity_id
_entity_poly.type
_entity_poly.pdbx_seq_one_letter_code
_entity_poly.pdbx_strand_id
1 'polypeptide(L)'
;MIDSTTKDMISVWMGTSFKTPDEFNEYTDGMEDSDSHCPAFADFGVSFIDSDYFVAFQTDNGEIVPVEVLAEEVGAHSNKVIKDIVKVAKEKGINEGNSLYYYSNATFYEENPDKLYNDLKFIGTFKDPRKKYR
;
A
#
# COMPACT_ATOMS: atom_id res chain seq x y z
N MET A 1 -11.27 -5.12 3.52
CA MET A 1 -11.65 -4.08 4.48
C MET A 1 -10.49 -3.77 5.40
N ILE A 2 -10.23 -2.48 5.64
CA ILE A 2 -9.18 -1.99 6.54
C ILE A 2 -9.65 -2.08 8.00
N ASP A 3 -8.74 -2.49 8.88
CA ASP A 3 -8.83 -2.33 10.33
C ASP A 3 -7.62 -1.55 10.84
N SER A 4 -7.80 -0.25 11.05
CA SER A 4 -6.77 0.69 11.55
C SER A 4 -6.58 0.65 13.08
N THR A 5 -7.22 -0.28 13.78
CA THR A 5 -7.00 -0.48 15.23
C THR A 5 -5.81 -1.40 15.53
N THR A 6 -5.25 -2.02 14.49
CA THR A 6 -4.22 -3.06 14.59
C THR A 6 -2.80 -2.49 14.53
N LYS A 7 -2.27 -2.21 15.71
CA LYS A 7 -0.91 -1.65 15.88
C LYS A 7 0.20 -2.63 15.48
N ASP A 8 1.37 -2.08 15.16
CA ASP A 8 2.59 -2.83 14.82
C ASP A 8 2.41 -3.74 13.59
N MET A 9 1.55 -3.31 12.66
CA MET A 9 1.26 -3.97 11.40
C MET A 9 1.40 -2.99 10.23
N ILE A 10 1.73 -3.49 9.05
CA ILE A 10 1.73 -2.71 7.82
C ILE A 10 1.06 -3.51 6.69
N SER A 11 0.03 -2.93 6.08
CA SER A 11 -0.63 -3.48 4.89
C SER A 11 -0.05 -2.84 3.65
N VAL A 12 0.22 -3.63 2.61
CA VAL A 12 0.92 -3.15 1.41
C VAL A 12 0.22 -3.64 0.14
N TRP A 13 0.15 -2.75 -0.85
CA TRP A 13 -0.28 -3.01 -2.23
C TRP A 13 0.82 -2.57 -3.17
N MET A 14 1.10 -3.35 -4.22
CA MET A 14 2.17 -3.04 -5.18
C MET A 14 1.77 -3.47 -6.58
N GLY A 15 2.35 -2.83 -7.59
CA GLY A 15 2.21 -3.25 -8.97
C GLY A 15 2.71 -2.22 -9.97
N THR A 16 2.22 -2.36 -11.20
CA THR A 16 2.47 -1.44 -12.30
C THR A 16 1.17 -0.74 -12.63
N SER A 17 1.16 0.58 -12.51
CA SER A 17 0.10 1.44 -13.01
C SER A 17 0.60 2.19 -14.24
N PHE A 18 -0.22 2.25 -15.29
CA PHE A 18 0.08 3.07 -16.48
C PHE A 18 -0.68 4.41 -16.46
N LYS A 19 -1.35 4.71 -15.35
CA LYS A 19 -2.01 5.99 -15.13
C LYS A 19 -0.97 7.11 -14.99
N THR A 20 -1.34 8.30 -15.42
CA THR A 20 -0.60 9.52 -15.08
C THR A 20 -0.61 9.75 -13.56
N PRO A 21 0.31 10.55 -13.02
CA PRO A 21 0.30 10.88 -11.59
C PRO A 21 -1.03 11.44 -11.10
N ASP A 22 -1.67 12.31 -11.89
CA ASP A 22 -2.96 12.91 -11.54
C ASP A 22 -4.06 11.83 -11.46
N GLU A 23 -4.19 10.99 -12.49
CA GLU A 23 -5.16 9.88 -12.52
C GLU A 23 -4.89 8.84 -11.41
N PHE A 24 -3.63 8.61 -11.05
CA PHE A 24 -3.28 7.71 -9.96
C PHE A 24 -3.70 8.29 -8.59
N ASN A 25 -3.49 9.59 -8.39
CA ASN A 25 -3.79 10.28 -7.14
C ASN A 25 -5.29 10.54 -6.92
N GLU A 26 -6.09 10.66 -7.99
CA GLU A 26 -7.56 10.79 -7.91
C GLU A 26 -8.21 9.68 -7.07
N TYR A 27 -7.62 8.48 -7.04
CA TYR A 27 -8.13 7.35 -6.26
C TYR A 27 -8.18 7.64 -4.74
N THR A 28 -7.27 8.48 -4.26
CA THR A 28 -7.10 8.85 -2.85
C THR A 28 -7.38 10.33 -2.59
N ASP A 29 -7.83 11.08 -3.59
CA ASP A 29 -8.14 12.50 -3.42
C ASP A 29 -9.29 12.69 -2.42
N GLY A 30 -9.12 13.63 -1.48
CA GLY A 30 -10.08 13.86 -0.41
C GLY A 30 -10.19 12.74 0.63
N MET A 31 -9.22 11.81 0.73
CA MET A 31 -9.32 10.64 1.63
C MET A 31 -9.42 10.95 3.14
N GLU A 32 -9.10 12.18 3.55
CA GLU A 32 -9.29 12.67 4.93
C GLU A 32 -10.61 13.44 5.15
N ASP A 33 -11.41 13.61 4.10
CA ASP A 33 -12.76 14.15 4.19
C ASP A 33 -13.76 13.00 4.03
N SER A 34 -14.53 12.73 5.09
CA SER A 34 -15.49 11.62 5.09
C SER A 34 -16.65 11.79 4.11
N ASP A 35 -16.90 13.02 3.67
CA ASP A 35 -17.96 13.35 2.72
C ASP A 35 -17.44 13.41 1.26
N SER A 36 -16.14 13.20 1.03
CA SER A 36 -15.52 13.25 -0.31
C SER A 36 -15.97 12.13 -1.25
N HIS A 37 -16.46 11.01 -0.68
CA HIS A 37 -16.73 9.78 -1.40
C HIS A 37 -15.53 9.31 -2.24
N CYS A 38 -14.30 9.50 -1.76
CA CYS A 38 -13.10 9.13 -2.51
C CYS A 38 -13.15 7.64 -2.95
N PRO A 39 -12.66 7.30 -4.15
CA PRO A 39 -12.80 5.93 -4.68
C PRO A 39 -12.22 4.84 -3.77
N ALA A 40 -11.11 5.12 -3.08
CA ALA A 40 -10.48 4.20 -2.15
C ALA A 40 -11.41 3.74 -1.01
N PHE A 41 -12.37 4.56 -0.58
CA PHE A 41 -13.30 4.21 0.50
C PHE A 41 -14.11 2.95 0.21
N ALA A 42 -14.62 2.82 -1.03
CA ALA A 42 -15.40 1.65 -1.43
C ALA A 42 -14.56 0.36 -1.42
N ASP A 43 -13.30 0.47 -1.84
CA ASP A 43 -12.41 -0.68 -1.92
C ASP A 43 -11.82 -1.08 -0.57
N PHE A 44 -11.55 -0.10 0.28
CA PHE A 44 -11.01 -0.30 1.62
C PHE A 44 -12.10 -0.53 2.68
N GLY A 45 -13.37 -0.27 2.36
CA GLY A 45 -14.50 -0.45 3.26
C GLY A 45 -14.46 0.50 4.45
N VAL A 46 -14.00 1.73 4.22
CA VAL A 46 -13.87 2.80 5.23
C VAL A 46 -14.42 4.10 4.67
N SER A 47 -14.61 5.11 5.53
CA SER A 47 -15.03 6.46 5.12
C SER A 47 -14.02 7.53 5.51
N PHE A 48 -12.80 7.13 5.89
CA PHE A 48 -11.70 8.01 6.28
C PHE A 48 -10.39 7.22 6.22
N ILE A 49 -9.35 7.83 5.66
CA ILE A 49 -8.00 7.26 5.61
C ILE A 49 -7.04 8.33 6.13
N ASP A 50 -6.32 8.01 7.20
CA ASP A 50 -5.38 8.93 7.85
C ASP A 50 -4.08 9.01 7.04
N SER A 51 -3.79 10.18 6.46
CA SER A 51 -2.60 10.39 5.63
C SER A 51 -1.29 10.34 6.43
N ASP A 52 -1.35 10.47 7.76
CA ASP A 52 -0.16 10.30 8.62
C ASP A 52 0.34 8.84 8.64
N TYR A 53 -0.51 7.89 8.26
CA TYR A 53 -0.20 6.45 8.26
C TYR A 53 -0.31 5.78 6.89
N PHE A 54 -1.07 6.38 5.97
CA PHE A 54 -1.26 5.88 4.61
C PHE A 54 -0.43 6.67 3.61
N VAL A 55 0.30 5.95 2.74
CA VAL A 55 1.09 6.56 1.68
C VAL A 55 0.72 6.00 0.32
N ALA A 56 0.51 6.93 -0.62
CA ALA A 56 0.44 6.68 -2.05
C ALA A 56 1.76 7.10 -2.71
N PHE A 57 2.39 6.13 -3.38
CA PHE A 57 3.66 6.36 -4.04
C PHE A 57 3.61 5.84 -5.48
N GLN A 58 4.14 6.65 -6.38
CA GLN A 58 4.44 6.30 -7.75
C GLN A 58 5.85 6.82 -8.06
N THR A 59 6.65 6.05 -8.80
CA THR A 59 8.00 6.45 -9.21
C THR A 59 7.95 7.67 -10.15
N ASP A 60 9.06 8.40 -10.20
CA ASP A 60 9.20 9.55 -11.09
C ASP A 60 8.93 9.16 -12.55
N ASN A 61 8.01 9.90 -13.19
CA ASN A 61 7.56 9.65 -14.57
C ASN A 61 7.05 8.22 -14.83
N GLY A 62 6.65 7.47 -13.80
CA GLY A 62 6.13 6.11 -13.92
C GLY A 62 7.19 5.06 -14.28
N GLU A 63 8.48 5.33 -14.05
CA GLU A 63 9.57 4.38 -14.28
C GLU A 63 9.31 3.02 -13.61
N ILE A 64 9.33 1.95 -14.39
CA ILE A 64 9.19 0.58 -13.87
C ILE A 64 10.55 0.14 -13.34
N VAL A 65 10.60 -0.14 -12.04
CA VAL A 65 11.81 -0.56 -11.32
C VAL A 65 11.63 -1.98 -10.76
N PRO A 66 12.73 -2.70 -10.46
CA PRO A 66 12.65 -3.99 -9.78
C PRO A 66 11.87 -3.88 -8.46
N VAL A 67 11.13 -4.92 -8.10
CA VAL A 67 10.29 -4.90 -6.89
C VAL A 67 11.10 -4.70 -5.62
N GLU A 68 12.37 -5.09 -5.61
CA GLU A 68 13.32 -4.80 -4.53
C GLU A 68 13.51 -3.31 -4.32
N VAL A 69 13.66 -2.54 -5.40
CA VAL A 69 13.84 -1.08 -5.36
C VAL A 69 12.54 -0.44 -4.92
N LEU A 70 11.41 -0.84 -5.52
CA LEU A 70 10.11 -0.30 -5.16
C LEU A 70 9.75 -0.56 -3.68
N ALA A 71 10.12 -1.73 -3.14
CA ALA A 71 9.85 -2.07 -1.75
C ALA A 71 10.64 -1.21 -0.74
N GLU A 72 11.74 -0.56 -1.14
CA GLU A 72 12.49 0.34 -0.26
C GLU A 72 11.70 1.60 0.13
N GLU A 73 10.70 1.98 -0.67
CA GLU A 73 9.80 3.11 -0.41
C GLU A 73 8.72 2.79 0.63
N VAL A 74 8.54 1.50 0.97
CA VAL A 74 7.62 1.12 2.05
C VAL A 74 8.23 1.57 3.39
N GLY A 75 7.48 2.39 4.13
CA GLY A 75 7.88 2.96 5.42
C GLY A 75 8.01 1.97 6.59
N ALA A 76 8.44 0.74 6.34
CA ALA A 76 8.57 -0.31 7.35
C ALA A 76 9.74 -0.04 8.32
N HIS A 77 9.59 -0.47 9.58
CA HIS A 77 10.57 -0.27 10.65
C HIS A 77 11.77 -1.22 10.62
N SER A 78 11.80 -2.21 9.72
CA SER A 78 12.95 -3.11 9.58
C SER A 78 13.17 -3.69 8.18
N ASN A 79 14.44 -3.87 7.82
CA ASN A 79 14.83 -4.54 6.57
C ASN A 79 14.34 -5.99 6.46
N LYS A 80 14.00 -6.63 7.60
CA LYS A 80 13.40 -7.96 7.57
C LYS A 80 12.01 -7.90 6.92
N VAL A 81 11.19 -6.91 7.30
CA VAL A 81 9.85 -6.73 6.75
C VAL A 81 9.91 -6.42 5.26
N ILE A 82 10.84 -5.57 4.82
CA ILE A 82 11.07 -5.30 3.39
C ILE A 82 11.38 -6.59 2.61
N LYS A 83 12.25 -7.46 3.15
CA LYS A 83 12.55 -8.76 2.53
C LYS A 83 11.33 -9.68 2.45
N ASP A 84 10.50 -9.69 3.49
CA ASP A 84 9.26 -10.48 3.51
C ASP A 84 8.25 -9.94 2.47
N ILE A 85 8.13 -8.61 2.34
CA ILE A 85 7.33 -7.93 1.30
C ILE A 85 7.79 -8.34 -0.09
N VAL A 86 9.09 -8.20 -0.39
CA VAL A 86 9.67 -8.56 -1.70
C VAL A 86 9.40 -10.02 -2.03
N LYS A 87 9.58 -10.92 -1.06
CA LYS A 87 9.34 -12.35 -1.25
C LYS A 87 7.89 -12.61 -1.64
N VAL A 88 6.92 -12.05 -0.91
CA VAL A 88 5.50 -12.29 -1.19
C VAL A 88 5.06 -11.62 -2.48
N ALA A 89 5.57 -10.44 -2.81
CA ALA A 89 5.31 -9.77 -4.08
C ALA A 89 5.73 -10.67 -5.27
N LYS A 90 6.93 -11.26 -5.21
CA LYS A 90 7.41 -12.20 -6.23
C LYS A 90 6.59 -13.49 -6.30
N GLU A 91 6.19 -14.05 -5.16
CA GLU A 91 5.29 -15.22 -5.11
C GLU A 91 3.93 -14.92 -5.77
N LYS A 92 3.47 -13.66 -5.72
CA LYS A 92 2.27 -13.15 -6.42
C LYS A 92 2.53 -12.72 -7.87
N GLY A 93 3.74 -12.95 -8.39
CA GLY A 93 4.12 -12.66 -9.77
C GLY A 93 4.56 -11.21 -10.03
N ILE A 94 4.76 -10.40 -8.99
CA ILE A 94 5.19 -9.01 -9.09
C ILE A 94 6.72 -8.97 -8.95
N ASN A 95 7.42 -8.93 -10.08
CA ASN A 95 8.89 -8.87 -10.13
C ASN A 95 9.42 -7.43 -10.32
N GLU A 96 8.59 -6.56 -10.86
CA GLU A 96 8.85 -5.15 -11.12
C GLU A 96 7.54 -4.37 -10.96
N GLY A 97 7.65 -3.07 -10.79
CA GLY A 97 6.51 -2.18 -10.61
C GLY A 97 6.94 -0.72 -10.58
N ASN A 98 5.97 0.17 -10.49
CA ASN A 98 6.21 1.61 -10.39
C ASN A 98 5.34 2.29 -9.34
N SER A 99 4.44 1.56 -8.68
CA SER A 99 3.44 2.14 -7.80
C SER A 99 3.18 1.25 -6.59
N LEU A 100 2.98 1.86 -5.42
CA LEU A 100 2.61 1.16 -4.20
C LEU A 100 1.67 1.98 -3.32
N TYR A 101 0.93 1.26 -2.48
CA TYR A 101 0.29 1.79 -1.29
C TYR A 101 0.83 1.07 -0.06
N TYR A 102 1.00 1.79 1.04
CA TYR A 102 1.10 1.15 2.34
C TYR A 102 0.28 1.89 3.40
N TYR A 103 -0.18 1.13 4.39
CA TYR A 103 -0.88 1.66 5.56
C TYR A 103 -0.26 1.08 6.83
N SER A 104 0.39 1.95 7.61
CA SER A 104 0.96 1.62 8.91
C SER A 104 -0.10 1.53 10.01
N ASN A 105 0.11 0.65 10.99
CA ASN A 105 -0.86 0.35 12.06
C ASN A 105 -2.25 -0.04 11.55
N ALA A 106 -2.28 -0.73 10.42
CA ALA A 106 -3.50 -1.26 9.85
C ALA A 106 -3.29 -2.68 9.36
N THR A 107 -4.39 -3.44 9.37
CA THR A 107 -4.52 -4.70 8.66
C THR A 107 -5.56 -4.54 7.57
N PHE A 108 -5.43 -5.33 6.52
CA PHE A 108 -6.41 -5.39 5.45
C PHE A 108 -6.86 -6.82 5.25
N TYR A 109 -8.18 -7.00 5.33
CA TYR A 109 -8.84 -8.25 4.96
C TYR A 109 -9.23 -8.22 3.49
N GLU A 110 -8.56 -9.03 2.68
CA GLU A 110 -8.86 -9.18 1.27
C GLU A 110 -9.97 -10.23 1.06
N GLU A 111 -11.11 -9.80 0.52
CA GLU A 111 -12.21 -10.71 0.18
C GLU A 111 -11.99 -11.42 -1.16
N ASN A 112 -11.34 -10.73 -2.11
CA ASN A 112 -11.08 -11.24 -3.45
C ASN A 112 -9.59 -11.07 -3.82
N PRO A 113 -8.81 -12.17 -3.82
CA PRO A 113 -7.37 -12.16 -4.14
C PRO A 113 -6.98 -11.66 -5.53
N ASP A 114 -7.92 -11.67 -6.48
CA ASP A 114 -7.69 -11.21 -7.86
C ASP A 114 -8.10 -9.74 -8.06
N LYS A 115 -8.65 -9.09 -7.03
CA LYS A 115 -9.05 -7.69 -7.11
C LYS A 115 -7.81 -6.79 -7.18
N LEU A 116 -7.87 -5.82 -8.08
CA LEU A 116 -6.92 -4.71 -8.13
C LEU A 116 -7.48 -3.49 -7.40
N TYR A 117 -6.59 -2.75 -6.76
CA TYR A 117 -6.86 -1.53 -6.00
C TYR A 117 -6.08 -0.42 -6.68
N ASN A 118 -6.74 0.29 -7.59
CA ASN A 118 -6.11 1.22 -8.52
C ASN A 118 -4.91 0.61 -9.28
N ASP A 119 -5.15 -0.50 -9.96
CA ASP A 119 -4.16 -1.35 -10.67
C ASP A 119 -3.18 -2.13 -9.77
N LEU A 120 -3.18 -1.88 -8.46
CA LEU A 120 -2.25 -2.53 -7.54
C LEU A 120 -2.85 -3.81 -6.93
N LYS A 121 -2.01 -4.81 -6.72
CA LYS A 121 -2.40 -6.04 -6.01
C LYS A 121 -2.11 -5.89 -4.53
N PHE A 122 -3.01 -6.39 -3.68
CA PHE A 122 -2.70 -6.55 -2.27
C PHE A 122 -1.66 -7.66 -2.09
N ILE A 123 -0.51 -7.32 -1.50
CA ILE A 123 0.56 -8.30 -1.27
C ILE A 123 0.48 -8.90 0.13
N GLY A 124 -0.10 -8.20 1.10
CA GLY A 124 -0.36 -8.75 2.42
C GLY A 124 -0.24 -7.74 3.54
N THR A 125 -0.43 -8.24 4.76
CA THR A 125 -0.16 -7.51 6.00
C THR A 125 0.99 -8.16 6.75
N PHE A 126 1.95 -7.36 7.18
CA PHE A 126 3.19 -7.80 7.81
C PHE A 126 3.28 -7.24 9.22
N LYS A 127 3.90 -7.99 10.14
CA LYS A 127 4.24 -7.48 11.47
C LYS A 127 5.39 -6.49 11.34
N ASP A 128 5.17 -5.26 11.78
CA ASP A 128 6.14 -4.18 11.72
C ASP A 128 6.22 -3.40 13.06
N PRO A 129 6.72 -4.03 14.13
CA PRO A 129 6.83 -3.37 15.42
C PRO A 129 7.93 -2.31 15.40
N ARG A 130 7.63 -1.13 15.96
CA ARG A 130 8.66 -0.09 16.20
C ARG A 130 9.77 -0.65 17.10
N LYS A 131 11.03 -0.37 16.75
CA LYS A 131 12.14 -0.62 17.66
C LYS A 131 11.92 0.20 18.94
N LYS A 132 11.68 -0.49 20.05
CA LYS A 132 11.69 0.14 21.37
C LYS A 132 13.14 0.47 21.71
N TYR A 133 13.50 1.75 21.65
CA TYR A 133 14.72 2.21 22.29
C TYR A 133 14.53 2.03 23.80
N ARG A 134 15.35 1.16 24.39
CA ARG A 134 15.46 0.98 25.84
C ARG A 134 16.46 1.96 26.40
#